data_AF-A0A4Q1ICJ9-F1
#
_entry.id   AF-A0A4Q1ICJ9-F1
#
_cell.length_a   1.000
_cell.length_b   1.000
_cell.length_c   1.000
_cell.angle_alpha   90.00
_cell.angle_beta   90.00
_cell.angle_gamma   90.00
#
_symmetry.space_group_name_H-M   'P 1'
#
loop_
_entity.id
_entity.type
_entity.pdbx_description
1 polymer ?
#
loop_
_entity_poly.entity_id
_entity_poly.type
_entity_poly.pdbx_seq_one_letter_code
_entity_poly.pdbx_strand_id
1 'polypeptide(L)'
;MKTIKLLLSTILFVSITANAFAQDKATIEATKKVDELNKELVSVDKSAALTDEQQKEITALYVEKSKAIKKIKEEVTDKNEQKEQIQALNKALGKKVYGLLNKQQQVAKKAAKEKS
;
A
#
# COMPACT_ATOMS: atom_id res chain seq x y z
N MET A 1 -6.24 40.84 2.79
CA MET A 1 -6.33 39.44 2.30
C MET A 1 -4.94 38.83 2.10
N LYS A 2 -4.15 38.58 3.17
CA LYS A 2 -2.82 37.96 3.03
C LYS A 2 -2.50 36.87 4.07
N THR A 3 -3.37 36.62 5.04
CA THR A 3 -3.13 35.64 6.12
C THR A 3 -3.80 34.27 5.88
N ILE A 4 -4.81 34.20 5.00
CA ILE A 4 -5.53 32.94 4.69
C ILE A 4 -4.66 31.98 3.85
N LYS A 5 -3.68 32.49 3.10
CA LYS A 5 -2.79 31.66 2.28
C LYS A 5 -1.65 30.99 3.09
N LEU A 6 -1.41 31.42 4.33
CA LEU A 6 -0.35 30.86 5.18
C LEU A 6 -0.85 29.71 6.07
N LEU A 7 -2.16 29.66 6.36
CA LEU A 7 -2.77 28.62 7.21
C LEU A 7 -2.92 27.25 6.53
N LEU A 8 -2.71 27.16 5.22
CA LEU A 8 -2.77 25.91 4.46
C LEU A 8 -1.42 25.16 4.40
N SER A 9 -0.35 25.71 5.00
CA SER A 9 1.01 25.15 4.90
C SER A 9 1.54 24.45 6.16
N THR A 10 0.76 24.39 7.24
CA THR A 10 1.24 23.88 8.55
C THR A 10 0.26 22.91 9.19
N ILE A 11 -0.09 21.84 8.48
CA ILE A 11 -0.59 20.60 9.09
C ILE A 11 0.13 19.46 8.36
N LEU A 12 1.46 19.50 8.44
CA LEU A 12 2.31 18.34 8.30
C LEU A 12 2.13 17.52 9.58
N PHE A 13 0.94 16.93 9.77
CA PHE A 13 0.79 15.90 10.79
C PHE A 13 1.40 14.63 10.22
N VAL A 14 2.70 14.52 10.47
CA VAL A 14 3.38 13.25 10.66
C VAL A 14 2.69 12.57 11.84
N SER A 15 1.55 11.93 11.61
CA SER A 15 1.03 10.90 12.52
C SER A 15 1.77 9.60 12.22
N ILE A 16 3.10 9.62 12.35
CA ILE A 16 3.86 8.42 12.67
C ILE A 16 3.57 8.17 14.15
N THR A 17 2.40 7.63 14.45
CA THR A 17 2.20 6.92 15.72
C THR A 17 3.04 5.67 15.62
N ALA A 18 4.31 5.80 16.00
CA ALA A 18 5.23 4.70 16.19
C ALA A 18 4.69 3.82 17.32
N ASN A 19 3.76 2.94 16.98
CA ASN A 19 3.52 1.70 17.72
C ASN A 19 4.76 0.82 17.49
N ALA A 20 5.85 1.14 18.17
CA ALA A 20 7.12 0.41 18.18
C ALA A 20 7.00 -0.90 18.97
N PHE A 21 5.94 -1.67 18.71
CA PHE A 21 5.93 -3.09 18.99
C PHE A 21 6.80 -3.76 17.95
N ALA A 22 7.61 -4.75 18.35
CA ALA A 22 8.45 -5.54 17.47
C ALA A 22 7.60 -6.21 16.37
N GLN A 23 7.35 -5.49 15.28
CA GLN A 23 6.66 -6.01 14.12
C GLN A 23 7.59 -6.97 13.40
N ASP A 24 7.09 -8.15 13.04
CA ASP A 24 7.85 -9.09 12.25
C ASP A 24 8.26 -8.48 10.88
N LYS A 25 9.29 -9.06 10.26
CA LYS A 25 9.80 -8.56 8.97
C LYS A 25 8.72 -8.46 7.89
N ALA A 26 7.73 -9.36 7.90
CA ALA A 26 6.65 -9.34 6.91
C ALA A 26 5.74 -8.12 7.11
N THR A 27 5.46 -7.76 8.36
CA THR A 27 4.65 -6.60 8.74
C THR A 27 5.37 -5.30 8.40
N ILE A 28 6.67 -5.19 8.67
CA ILE A 28 7.46 -4.01 8.30
C ILE A 28 7.42 -3.78 6.78
N GLU A 29 7.64 -4.82 5.99
CA GLU A 29 7.59 -4.72 4.53
C GLU A 29 6.18 -4.44 3.99
N ALA A 30 5.14 -4.95 4.66
CA ALA A 30 3.76 -4.64 4.34
C ALA A 30 3.45 -3.16 4.58
N THR A 31 3.82 -2.61 5.73
CA THR A 31 3.63 -1.19 6.07
C THR A 31 4.33 -0.29 5.06
N LYS A 32 5.59 -0.58 4.69
CA LYS A 32 6.31 0.18 3.64
C LYS A 32 5.54 0.20 2.32
N LYS A 33 4.94 -0.93 1.91
CA LYS A 33 4.14 -1.00 0.67
C LYS A 33 2.84 -0.21 0.76
N VAL A 34 2.23 -0.13 1.94
CA VAL A 34 1.06 0.73 2.16
C VAL A 34 1.47 2.20 2.14
N ASP A 35 2.60 2.56 2.76
CA ASP A 35 3.13 3.92 2.75
C ASP A 35 3.47 4.38 1.33
N GLU A 36 4.10 3.52 0.52
CA GLU A 36 4.38 3.78 -0.90
C GLU A 36 3.09 4.03 -1.68
N LEU A 37 2.08 3.15 -1.52
CA LEU A 37 0.78 3.34 -2.16
C LEU A 37 0.12 4.65 -1.72
N ASN A 38 0.12 4.97 -0.42
CA ASN A 38 -0.47 6.19 0.08
C ASN A 38 0.26 7.42 -0.49
N LYS A 39 1.60 7.39 -0.53
CA LYS A 39 2.43 8.42 -1.15
C LYS A 39 2.11 8.63 -2.63
N GLU A 40 1.95 7.54 -3.39
CA GLU A 40 1.53 7.61 -4.79
C GLU A 40 0.19 8.34 -4.94
N LEU A 41 -0.82 7.97 -4.12
CA LEU A 41 -2.14 8.59 -4.17
C LEU A 41 -2.09 10.09 -3.82
N VAL A 42 -1.44 10.45 -2.71
CA VAL A 42 -1.38 11.85 -2.25
C VAL A 42 -0.50 12.74 -3.12
N SER A 43 0.41 12.16 -3.92
CA SER A 43 1.20 12.89 -4.92
C SER A 43 0.34 13.44 -6.07
N VAL A 44 -0.79 12.79 -6.35
CA VAL A 44 -1.77 13.23 -7.35
C VAL A 44 -2.86 14.07 -6.71
N ASP A 45 -3.42 13.60 -5.59
CA ASP A 45 -4.50 14.28 -4.89
C ASP A 45 -4.38 14.03 -3.38
N LYS A 46 -4.12 15.10 -2.60
CA LYS A 46 -3.96 15.01 -1.14
C LYS A 46 -5.20 14.44 -0.43
N SER A 47 -6.39 14.64 -1.00
CA SER A 47 -7.63 14.11 -0.43
C SER A 47 -7.88 12.64 -0.78
N ALA A 48 -7.03 12.05 -1.65
CA ALA A 48 -7.02 10.62 -1.95
C ALA A 48 -6.15 9.80 -0.97
N ALA A 49 -5.81 10.34 0.20
CA ALA A 49 -5.13 9.57 1.25
C ALA A 49 -5.95 8.32 1.65
N LEU A 50 -5.26 7.24 2.01
CA LEU A 50 -5.89 6.05 2.56
C LEU A 50 -6.41 6.32 3.98
N THR A 51 -7.62 5.85 4.29
CA THR A 51 -8.11 5.84 5.68
C THR A 51 -7.34 4.83 6.52
N ASP A 52 -7.40 4.96 7.84
CA ASP A 52 -6.72 4.04 8.76
C ASP A 52 -7.23 2.59 8.59
N GLU A 53 -8.53 2.41 8.36
CA GLU A 53 -9.13 1.11 8.05
C GLU A 53 -8.56 0.53 6.75
N GLN A 54 -8.49 1.33 5.69
CA GLN A 54 -7.91 0.88 4.41
C GLN A 54 -6.43 0.51 4.58
N GLN A 55 -5.65 1.31 5.32
CA GLN A 55 -4.25 1.01 5.59
C GLN A 55 -4.09 -0.31 6.35
N LYS A 56 -4.93 -0.56 7.36
CA LYS A 56 -4.94 -1.82 8.13
C LYS A 56 -5.28 -3.02 7.24
N GLU A 57 -6.34 -2.94 6.44
CA GLU A 57 -6.76 -4.02 5.55
C GLU A 57 -5.73 -4.33 4.47
N ILE A 58 -5.18 -3.29 3.83
CA ILE A 58 -4.15 -3.45 2.80
C ILE A 58 -2.85 -4.02 3.41
N THR A 59 -2.49 -3.62 4.64
CA THR A 59 -1.34 -4.18 5.37
C THR A 59 -1.54 -5.68 5.62
N ALA A 60 -2.71 -6.08 6.11
CA ALA A 60 -3.03 -7.50 6.33
C ALA A 60 -2.89 -8.32 5.04
N LEU A 61 -3.41 -7.80 3.92
CA LEU A 61 -3.29 -8.44 2.61
C LEU A 61 -1.82 -8.59 2.15
N TYR A 62 -0.96 -7.61 2.42
CA TYR A 62 0.48 -7.71 2.12
C TYR A 62 1.21 -8.72 3.01
N VAL A 63 0.83 -8.81 4.30
CA VAL A 63 1.36 -9.82 5.22
C VAL A 63 0.96 -11.23 4.75
N GLU A 64 -0.31 -11.43 4.39
CA GLU A 64 -0.80 -12.69 3.84
C GLU A 64 -0.06 -13.08 2.56
N LYS A 65 0.14 -12.14 1.64
CA LYS A 65 0.95 -12.38 0.43
C LYS A 65 2.35 -12.83 0.80
N SER A 66 3.02 -12.17 1.75
CA SER A 66 4.38 -12.51 2.16
C SER A 66 4.47 -13.96 2.68
N LYS A 67 3.50 -14.37 3.51
CA LYS A 67 3.38 -15.75 4.01
C LYS A 67 3.13 -16.74 2.87
N ALA A 68 2.24 -16.42 1.94
CA ALA A 68 1.94 -17.27 0.79
C ALA A 68 3.15 -17.43 -0.15
N ILE A 69 3.91 -16.37 -0.42
CA ILE A 69 5.15 -16.46 -1.20
C ILE A 69 6.17 -17.35 -0.51
N LYS A 70 6.31 -17.24 0.82
CA LYS A 70 7.21 -18.10 1.60
C LYS A 70 6.80 -19.57 1.44
N LYS A 71 5.51 -19.87 1.60
CA LYS A 71 4.95 -21.22 1.43
C LYS A 71 5.21 -21.78 0.02
N ILE A 72 4.96 -21.00 -1.04
CA ILE A 72 5.24 -21.40 -2.43
C ILE A 72 6.72 -21.77 -2.60
N LYS A 73 7.64 -20.99 -2.03
CA LYS A 73 9.08 -21.26 -2.12
C LYS A 73 9.54 -22.49 -1.33
N GLU A 74 8.80 -22.87 -0.29
CA GLU A 74 9.07 -24.05 0.53
C GLU A 74 8.52 -25.33 -0.11
N GLU A 75 7.34 -25.26 -0.72
CA GLU A 75 6.61 -26.43 -1.23
C GLU A 75 6.88 -26.75 -2.70
N VAL A 76 7.14 -25.73 -3.52
CA VAL A 76 7.31 -25.89 -4.98
C VAL A 76 8.80 -25.88 -5.29
N THR A 77 9.34 -26.97 -5.83
CA THR A 77 10.78 -27.04 -6.16
C THR A 77 11.10 -26.44 -7.53
N ASP A 78 10.17 -26.55 -8.49
CA ASP A 78 10.36 -26.00 -9.82
C ASP A 78 10.29 -24.46 -9.82
N LYS A 79 11.34 -23.82 -10.35
CA LYS A 79 11.46 -22.35 -10.33
C LYS A 79 10.49 -21.65 -11.28
N ASN A 80 10.10 -22.30 -12.38
CA ASN A 80 9.14 -21.72 -13.32
C ASN A 80 7.74 -21.77 -12.70
N GLU A 81 7.38 -22.89 -12.08
CA GLU A 81 6.13 -23.04 -11.36
C GLU A 81 6.03 -22.06 -10.18
N GLN A 82 7.10 -21.90 -9.38
CA GLN A 82 7.15 -20.87 -8.33
C GLN A 82 6.84 -19.47 -8.91
N LYS A 83 7.48 -19.12 -10.03
CA LYS A 83 7.30 -17.81 -10.68
C LYS A 83 5.85 -17.61 -11.11
N GLU A 84 5.23 -18.61 -11.74
CA GLU A 84 3.84 -18.56 -12.19
C GLU A 84 2.86 -18.39 -11.02
N GLN A 85 3.02 -19.18 -9.96
CA GLN A 85 2.18 -19.09 -8.77
C GLN A 85 2.32 -17.73 -8.07
N ILE A 86 3.55 -17.22 -7.92
CA ILE A 86 3.81 -15.89 -7.35
C ILE A 86 3.23 -14.79 -8.24
N GLN A 87 3.30 -14.92 -9.56
CA GLN A 87 2.68 -13.96 -10.48
C GLN A 87 1.16 -13.94 -10.36
N ALA A 88 0.52 -15.12 -10.28
CA ALA A 88 -0.92 -15.24 -10.07
C ALA A 88 -1.34 -14.60 -8.73
N LEU A 89 -0.59 -14.88 -7.66
CA LEU A 89 -0.80 -14.29 -6.34
C LEU A 89 -0.69 -12.75 -6.38
N ASN A 90 0.34 -12.21 -7.04
CA ASN A 90 0.52 -10.76 -7.18
C ASN A 90 -0.62 -10.11 -7.98
N LYS A 91 -1.09 -10.75 -9.06
CA LYS A 91 -2.25 -10.27 -9.84
C LYS A 91 -3.53 -10.27 -8.99
N ALA A 92 -3.78 -11.34 -8.23
CA ALA A 92 -4.94 -11.44 -7.36
C ALA A 92 -4.91 -10.39 -6.24
N LEU A 93 -3.76 -10.20 -5.59
CA LEU A 93 -3.56 -9.16 -4.58
C LEU A 93 -3.81 -7.77 -5.16
N GLY A 94 -3.26 -7.48 -6.35
CA GLY A 94 -3.43 -6.18 -7.00
C GLY A 94 -4.91 -5.83 -7.23
N LYS A 95 -5.72 -6.82 -7.63
CA LYS A 95 -7.18 -6.65 -7.77
C LYS A 95 -7.86 -6.40 -6.42
N LYS A 96 -7.52 -7.18 -5.38
CA LYS A 96 -8.07 -6.99 -4.02
C LYS A 96 -7.76 -5.60 -3.48
N VAL A 97 -6.50 -5.17 -3.53
CA VAL A 97 -6.09 -3.84 -3.08
C VAL A 97 -6.80 -2.74 -3.87
N TYR A 98 -6.95 -2.89 -5.19
CA TYR A 98 -7.68 -1.91 -5.99
C TYR A 98 -9.17 -1.83 -5.61
N GLY A 99 -9.79 -2.95 -5.26
CA GLY A 99 -11.18 -3.00 -4.78
C GLY A 99 -11.41 -2.31 -3.44
N LEU A 100 -10.37 -2.18 -2.60
CA LEU A 100 -10.45 -1.43 -1.34
C LEU A 100 -10.35 0.09 -1.52
N LEU A 101 -9.92 0.55 -2.70
CA LEU A 101 -9.82 1.97 -3.01
C LEU A 101 -11.19 2.53 -3.42
N ASN A 102 -11.53 3.71 -2.92
CA ASN A 102 -12.70 4.45 -3.40
C ASN A 102 -12.45 5.01 -4.82
N LYS A 103 -13.49 5.53 -5.48
CA LYS A 103 -13.40 6.04 -6.86
C LYS A 103 -12.31 7.10 -7.03
N GLN A 104 -12.18 8.02 -6.07
CA GLN A 104 -11.21 9.10 -6.12
C GLN A 104 -9.77 8.56 -6.03
N GLN A 105 -9.52 7.65 -5.10
CA GLN A 105 -8.24 6.96 -4.94
C GLN A 105 -7.89 6.11 -6.18
N GLN A 106 -8.89 5.45 -6.78
CA GLN A 106 -8.70 4.68 -8.01
C GLN A 106 -8.27 5.55 -9.20
N VAL A 107 -8.83 6.76 -9.32
CA VAL A 107 -8.43 7.75 -10.33
C VAL A 107 -7.01 8.25 -10.04
N ALA A 108 -6.72 8.63 -8.80
CA ALA A 108 -5.39 9.07 -8.39
C ALA A 108 -4.31 8.00 -8.68
N LYS A 109 -4.60 6.73 -8.39
CA LYS A 109 -3.70 5.60 -8.68
C LYS A 109 -3.41 5.42 -10.17
N LYS A 110 -4.43 5.57 -11.03
CA LYS A 110 -4.26 5.48 -12.48
C LYS A 110 -3.39 6.61 -13.01
N ALA A 111 -3.67 7.85 -12.57
CA ALA A 111 -2.89 9.02 -12.95
C ALA A 111 -1.44 8.95 -12.45
N ALA A 112 -1.20 8.38 -11.26
CA ALA A 112 0.15 8.17 -10.75
C ALA A 112 0.95 7.21 -11.65
N LYS A 113 0.32 6.12 -12.12
CA LYS A 113 0.93 5.13 -13.03
C LYS A 113 1.25 5.70 -14.41
N GLU A 114 0.47 6.65 -14.91
CA GLU A 114 0.73 7.30 -16.20
C GLU A 114 1.91 8.30 -16.15
N LYS A 115 2.29 8.73 -14.94
CA LYS A 115 3.40 9.66 -14.70
C LYS A 115 4.73 8.97 -14.36
N SER A 116 4.70 7.67 -14.05
CA SER A 116 5.85 6.83 -13.71
C SER A 116 6.42 6.13 -14.93
#